data_AF-A0A846LS27-F1
#
_entry.id   AF-A0A846LS27-F1
#
_cell.length_a   1.000
_cell.length_b   1.000
_cell.length_c   1.000
_cell.angle_alpha   90.00
_cell.angle_beta   90.00
_cell.angle_gamma   90.00
#
_symmetry.space_group_name_H-M   'P 1'
#
loop_
_entity.id
_entity.type
_entity.pdbx_description
1 polymer ?
#
loop_
_entity_poly.entity_id
_entity_poly.type
_entity_poly.pdbx_seq_one_letter_code
_entity_poly.pdbx_strand_id
1 'polypeptide(L)'
;MATADWSKKASDVPEGVRRQWRADRALRPAMRSPGRPEPSRVVQRQFWRLIATGVTTVEASLAVGVSWPVGTRWFRHAGGMPPISLAEPTGRYLTFEEREEIAPLRARGTGVRQIARVVQRDPSTISRELRRNAATRGGTLEYRATVAQWKA
;
A
#
# COMPACT_ATOMS: atom_id res chain seq x y z
N MET A 1 16.42 -11.71 -37.42
CA MET A 1 14.99 -12.04 -37.37
C MET A 1 14.54 -12.01 -35.91
N ALA A 2 14.05 -10.86 -35.43
CA ALA A 2 13.48 -10.76 -34.09
C ALA A 2 12.11 -11.43 -34.08
N THR A 3 11.89 -12.37 -33.15
CA THR A 3 10.70 -13.20 -33.04
C THR A 3 9.44 -12.34 -32.87
N ALA A 4 8.40 -12.69 -33.63
CA ALA A 4 7.09 -12.02 -33.72
C ALA A 4 6.32 -11.89 -32.38
N ASP A 5 6.90 -12.35 -31.28
CA ASP A 5 6.33 -12.31 -29.94
C ASP A 5 6.57 -10.97 -29.23
N TRP A 6 7.57 -10.19 -29.67
CA TRP A 6 7.85 -8.86 -29.13
C TRP A 6 6.92 -7.76 -29.69
N SER A 7 6.49 -7.89 -30.95
CA SER A 7 5.58 -6.91 -31.58
C SER A 7 4.17 -6.95 -30.98
N LYS A 8 3.69 -8.13 -30.56
CA LYS A 8 2.38 -8.27 -29.88
C LYS A 8 2.32 -7.63 -28.48
N LYS A 9 3.46 -7.30 -27.86
CA LYS A 9 3.54 -6.67 -26.53
C LYS A 9 3.71 -5.16 -26.58
N ALA A 10 4.06 -4.60 -27.72
CA ALA A 10 4.17 -3.16 -27.92
C ALA A 10 2.93 -2.67 -28.67
N SER A 11 2.00 -2.05 -27.95
CA SER A 11 0.82 -1.42 -28.55
C SER A 11 1.20 -0.42 -29.65
N ASP A 12 0.66 -0.59 -30.85
CA ASP A 12 0.74 0.35 -31.98
C ASP A 12 0.10 1.70 -31.61
N VAL A 13 0.91 2.70 -31.20
CA VAL A 13 0.39 4.05 -30.91
C VAL A 13 1.35 5.12 -31.47
N PRO A 14 0.85 6.17 -32.15
CA PRO A 14 1.68 7.13 -32.89
C PRO A 14 2.58 8.00 -31.99
N GLU A 15 3.69 8.46 -32.57
CA GLU A 15 4.68 9.39 -32.01
C GLU A 15 4.09 10.79 -31.74
N GLY A 16 3.27 10.92 -30.70
CA GLY A 16 2.75 12.22 -30.27
C GLY A 16 2.28 12.27 -28.81
N VAL A 17 2.39 11.15 -28.10
CA VAL A 17 1.83 11.04 -26.76
C VAL A 17 2.84 11.46 -25.70
N ARG A 18 2.37 12.28 -24.74
CA ARG A 18 3.05 12.77 -23.53
C ARG A 18 4.22 11.85 -23.12
N ARG A 19 5.42 12.41 -22.90
CA ARG A 19 6.67 11.70 -22.49
C ARG A 19 6.50 10.64 -21.38
N GLN A 20 5.45 10.74 -20.55
CA GLN A 20 5.14 9.84 -19.44
C GLN A 20 4.24 8.63 -19.82
N TRP A 21 3.77 8.53 -21.06
CA TRP A 21 2.77 7.52 -21.46
C TRP A 21 3.25 6.08 -21.28
N ARG A 22 4.53 5.79 -21.57
CA ARG A 22 5.14 4.48 -21.28
C ARG A 22 5.18 4.15 -19.79
N ALA A 23 5.31 5.15 -18.91
CA ALA A 23 5.30 4.95 -17.46
C ALA A 23 3.88 4.82 -16.89
N ASP A 24 2.91 5.50 -17.51
CA ASP A 24 1.48 5.45 -17.14
C ASP A 24 0.82 4.12 -17.57
N ARG A 25 1.32 3.48 -18.64
CA ARG A 25 0.88 2.17 -19.16
C ARG A 25 1.89 1.04 -19.02
N ALA A 26 2.99 1.23 -18.28
CA ALA A 26 3.83 0.10 -17.88
C ALA A 26 3.02 -0.79 -16.95
N LEU A 27 2.16 -1.62 -17.55
CA LEU A 27 1.57 -2.78 -16.93
C LEU A 27 2.76 -3.57 -16.43
N ARG A 28 3.00 -3.48 -15.12
CA ARG A 28 3.99 -4.32 -14.47
C ARG A 28 3.69 -5.76 -14.89
N PRO A 29 4.72 -6.58 -15.17
CA PRO A 29 4.52 -8.01 -15.31
C PRO A 29 3.65 -8.53 -14.17
N ALA A 30 2.76 -9.48 -14.46
CA ALA A 30 1.91 -10.07 -13.45
C ALA A 30 2.76 -10.53 -12.25
N MET A 31 2.57 -9.90 -11.09
CA MET A 31 3.41 -10.19 -9.93
C MET A 31 2.98 -11.50 -9.26
N ARG A 32 3.96 -12.29 -8.81
CA ARG A 32 3.74 -13.37 -7.83
C ARG A 32 3.12 -12.72 -6.58
N SER A 33 2.02 -13.27 -6.03
CA SER A 33 1.40 -12.66 -4.84
C SER A 33 2.39 -12.71 -3.69
N PRO A 34 2.67 -11.58 -3.01
CA PRO A 34 3.50 -11.57 -1.80
C PRO A 34 2.96 -12.38 -0.59
N GLY A 35 2.00 -13.28 -0.76
CA GLY A 35 1.37 -14.06 0.33
C GLY A 35 0.22 -13.33 1.03
N ARG A 36 -0.02 -13.65 2.30
CA ARG A 36 -1.00 -12.95 3.16
C ARG A 36 -0.40 -11.59 3.56
N PRO A 37 -1.17 -10.49 3.54
CA PRO A 37 -0.68 -9.21 4.03
C PRO A 37 -0.25 -9.31 5.48
N GLU A 38 0.90 -8.70 5.78
CA GLU A 38 1.39 -8.61 7.15
C GLU A 38 0.46 -7.75 8.01
N PRO A 39 0.41 -8.01 9.33
CA PRO A 39 -0.36 -7.18 10.26
C PRO A 39 0.03 -5.71 10.16
N SER A 40 -0.97 -4.82 10.27
CA SER A 40 -0.76 -3.37 10.16
C SER A 40 0.38 -2.89 11.07
N ARG A 41 1.30 -2.09 10.52
CA ARG A 41 2.41 -1.49 11.29
C ARG A 41 1.90 -0.63 12.44
N VAL A 42 0.71 -0.05 12.33
CA VAL A 42 0.07 0.70 13.41
C VAL A 42 -0.26 -0.22 14.57
N VAL A 43 -0.89 -1.38 14.29
CA VAL A 43 -1.22 -2.39 15.30
C VAL A 43 0.04 -2.95 15.94
N GLN A 44 1.07 -3.27 15.16
CA GLN A 44 2.36 -3.72 15.69
C GLN A 44 2.99 -2.66 16.60
N ARG A 45 2.92 -1.37 16.23
CA ARG A 45 3.46 -0.28 17.05
C ARG A 45 2.72 -0.13 18.38
N GLN A 46 1.39 -0.15 18.34
CA GLN A 46 0.57 -0.09 19.55
C GLN A 46 0.88 -1.27 20.48
N PHE A 47 1.04 -2.47 19.93
CA PHE A 47 1.42 -3.65 20.70
C PHE A 47 2.74 -3.42 21.45
N TRP A 48 3.78 -2.97 20.73
CA TRP A 48 5.09 -2.75 21.34
C TRP A 48 5.12 -1.58 22.33
N ARG A 49 4.27 -0.56 22.16
CA ARG A 49 4.08 0.50 23.16
C ARG A 49 3.50 -0.06 24.45
N LEU A 50 2.51 -0.94 24.38
CA LEU A 50 1.95 -1.61 25.54
C LEU A 50 2.98 -2.52 26.22
N ILE A 51 3.72 -3.33 25.45
CA ILE A 51 4.81 -4.14 26.02
C ILE A 51 5.82 -3.26 26.77
N ALA A 52 6.16 -2.09 26.24
CA ALA A 52 7.08 -1.15 26.88
C ALA A 52 6.54 -0.56 28.21
N THR A 53 5.23 -0.59 28.47
CA THR A 53 4.66 -0.22 29.77
C THR A 53 4.68 -1.36 30.79
N GLY A 54 5.15 -2.56 30.41
CA GLY A 54 5.27 -3.72 31.28
C GLY A 54 4.03 -4.62 31.36
N VAL A 55 3.02 -4.43 30.50
CA VAL A 55 1.86 -5.35 30.47
C VAL A 55 2.22 -6.68 29.84
N THR A 56 1.44 -7.72 30.12
CA THR A 56 1.70 -9.06 29.58
C THR A 56 1.45 -9.10 28.07
N THR A 57 2.14 -10.02 27.37
CA THR A 57 1.93 -10.23 25.94
C THR A 57 0.48 -10.57 25.58
N VAL A 58 -0.23 -11.27 26.48
CA VAL A 58 -1.64 -11.62 26.28
C VAL A 58 -2.51 -10.37 26.34
N GLU A 59 -2.36 -9.55 27.38
CA GLU A 59 -3.11 -8.29 27.52
C GLU A 59 -2.82 -7.33 26.37
N ALA A 60 -1.54 -7.16 26.01
CA ALA A 60 -1.15 -6.34 24.87
C ALA A 60 -1.77 -6.84 23.56
N SER A 61 -1.86 -8.16 23.36
CA SER A 61 -2.50 -8.75 22.17
C SER A 61 -3.99 -8.42 22.10
N LEU A 62 -4.69 -8.66 23.21
CA LEU A 62 -6.14 -8.40 23.30
C LEU A 62 -6.44 -6.92 23.10
N ALA A 63 -5.65 -6.03 23.71
CA ALA A 63 -5.81 -4.59 23.61
C ALA A 63 -5.67 -4.05 22.17
N VAL A 64 -4.80 -4.65 21.35
CA VAL A 64 -4.65 -4.26 19.94
C VAL A 64 -5.51 -5.08 18.97
N GLY A 65 -6.38 -5.94 19.49
CA GLY A 65 -7.31 -6.73 18.69
C GLY A 65 -6.67 -7.89 17.92
N VAL A 66 -5.56 -8.46 18.40
CA VAL A 66 -4.95 -9.67 17.83
C VAL A 66 -5.07 -10.85 18.79
N SER A 67 -5.14 -12.06 18.24
CA SER A 67 -5.17 -13.27 19.05
C SER A 67 -3.87 -13.45 19.85
N TRP A 68 -3.95 -13.94 21.09
CA TRP A 68 -2.78 -14.15 21.96
C TRP A 68 -1.61 -14.92 21.30
N PRO A 69 -1.81 -15.97 20.46
CA PRO A 69 -0.69 -16.69 19.86
C PRO A 69 0.09 -15.84 18.85
N VAL A 70 -0.57 -14.85 18.23
CA VAL A 70 0.05 -13.90 17.29
C VAL A 70 0.97 -12.96 18.05
N GLY A 71 0.52 -12.35 19.15
CA GLY A 71 1.38 -11.47 19.95
C GLY A 71 2.53 -12.22 20.61
N THR A 72 2.31 -13.46 21.10
CA THR A 72 3.41 -14.31 21.59
C THR A 72 4.46 -14.57 20.52
N ARG A 73 4.02 -14.81 19.27
CA ARG A 73 4.93 -14.98 18.14
C ARG A 73 5.70 -13.71 17.82
N TRP A 74 5.04 -12.54 17.80
CA TRP A 74 5.71 -11.25 17.60
C TRP A 74 6.78 -11.00 18.65
N PHE A 75 6.45 -11.21 19.92
CA PHE A 75 7.38 -11.02 21.02
C PHE A 75 8.61 -11.93 20.89
N ARG A 76 8.40 -13.23 20.64
CA ARG A 76 9.48 -14.21 20.47
C ARG A 76 10.34 -13.95 19.25
N HIS A 77 9.73 -13.65 18.11
CA HIS A 77 10.47 -13.38 16.87
C HIS A 77 11.34 -12.13 16.97
N ALA A 78 10.90 -11.12 17.73
CA ALA A 78 11.67 -9.89 17.91
C ALA A 78 12.59 -9.92 19.15
N GLY A 79 12.68 -11.04 19.87
CA GLY A 79 13.56 -11.17 21.03
C GLY A 79 13.17 -10.29 22.22
N GLY A 80 11.89 -9.93 22.34
CA GLY A 80 11.38 -9.06 23.41
C GLY A 80 11.59 -7.57 23.19
N MET A 81 12.12 -7.15 22.03
CA MET A 81 12.34 -5.73 21.68
C MET A 81 11.59 -5.35 20.40
N PRO A 82 11.13 -4.10 20.25
CA PRO A 82 10.42 -3.68 19.05
C PRO A 82 11.33 -3.70 17.82
N PRO A 83 10.96 -4.42 16.73
CA PRO A 83 11.73 -4.44 15.49
C PRO A 83 11.45 -3.20 14.60
N ILE A 84 10.57 -2.30 15.07
CA ILE A 84 10.13 -1.10 14.35
C ILE A 84 10.24 0.12 15.26
N SER A 85 10.41 1.31 14.65
CA SER A 85 10.33 2.56 15.40
C SER A 85 8.93 2.75 16.02
N LEU A 86 8.92 3.07 17.31
CA LEU A 86 7.72 3.40 18.07
C LEU A 86 7.28 4.86 17.94
N ALA A 87 8.07 5.68 17.23
CA ALA A 87 7.67 7.04 16.89
C ALA A 87 6.46 7.00 15.93
N GLU A 88 5.63 8.04 15.99
CA GLU A 88 4.58 8.19 14.99
C GLU A 88 5.20 8.36 13.59
N PRO A 89 4.61 7.75 12.55
CA PRO A 89 5.05 7.98 11.18
C PRO A 89 4.97 9.47 10.86
N THR A 90 6.01 9.98 10.19
CA THR A 90 5.92 11.33 9.64
C THR A 90 4.84 11.37 8.57
N GLY A 91 4.15 12.50 8.43
CA GLY A 91 3.12 12.73 7.40
C GLY A 91 3.66 12.68 5.95
N ARG A 92 4.85 12.13 5.70
CA ARG A 92 5.43 11.95 4.36
C ARG A 92 4.65 10.95 3.51
N TYR A 93 4.07 9.93 4.13
CA TYR A 93 3.34 8.86 3.45
C TYR A 93 1.83 8.96 3.69
N LEU A 94 1.07 8.32 2.80
CA LEU A 94 -0.38 8.20 2.96
C LEU A 94 -0.71 7.14 4.01
N THR A 95 -1.59 7.47 4.94
CA THR A 95 -2.16 6.55 5.92
C THR A 95 -3.12 5.57 5.23
N PHE A 96 -3.50 4.50 5.93
CA PHE A 96 -4.49 3.56 5.40
C PHE A 96 -5.85 4.24 5.20
N GLU A 97 -6.27 5.08 6.16
CA GLU A 97 -7.51 5.85 6.09
C GLU A 97 -7.54 6.78 4.86
N GLU A 98 -6.44 7.49 4.60
CA GLU A 98 -6.33 8.34 3.40
C GLU A 98 -6.42 7.51 2.10
N ARG A 99 -5.86 6.28 2.10
CA ARG A 99 -5.96 5.37 0.94
C ARG A 99 -7.39 4.87 0.77
N GLU A 100 -8.07 4.52 1.85
CA GLU A 100 -9.48 4.11 1.84
C GLU A 100 -10.36 5.24 1.31
N GLU A 101 -10.09 6.51 1.62
CA GLU A 101 -10.83 7.66 1.06
C GLU A 101 -10.54 7.90 -0.43
N ILE A 102 -9.31 7.67 -0.89
CA ILE A 102 -8.95 7.78 -2.32
C ILE A 102 -9.72 6.77 -3.17
N ALA A 103 -9.99 5.57 -2.66
CA ALA A 103 -10.61 4.47 -3.40
C ALA A 103 -12.02 4.78 -3.95
N PRO A 104 -13.02 5.18 -3.15
CA PRO A 104 -14.36 5.51 -3.64
C PRO A 104 -14.34 6.74 -4.55
N LEU A 105 -13.53 7.75 -4.24
CA LEU A 105 -13.39 8.94 -5.10
C LEU A 105 -12.85 8.56 -6.47
N ARG A 106 -11.86 7.67 -6.53
CA ARG A 106 -11.31 7.17 -7.78
C ARG A 106 -12.33 6.33 -8.55
N ALA A 107 -13.09 5.48 -7.86
CA ALA A 107 -14.16 4.66 -8.46
C ALA A 107 -15.26 5.53 -9.08
N ARG A 108 -15.58 6.68 -8.48
CA ARG A 108 -16.51 7.69 -9.02
C ARG A 108 -15.97 8.48 -10.21
N GLY A 109 -14.71 8.28 -10.61
CA GLY A 109 -14.08 9.03 -11.70
C GLY A 109 -13.57 10.42 -11.31
N THR A 110 -13.47 10.72 -10.01
CA THR A 110 -13.00 12.02 -9.51
C THR A 110 -11.56 12.30 -9.98
N GLY A 111 -11.30 13.54 -10.40
CA GLY A 111 -9.98 13.96 -10.86
C GLY A 111 -8.95 14.06 -9.72
N VAL A 112 -7.67 13.82 -10.03
CA VAL A 112 -6.56 13.80 -9.05
C VAL A 112 -6.52 15.05 -8.15
N ARG A 113 -6.68 16.25 -8.73
CA ARG A 113 -6.64 17.52 -7.98
C ARG A 113 -7.81 17.66 -7.01
N GLN A 114 -8.97 17.11 -7.36
CA GLN A 114 -10.14 17.15 -6.49
C GLN A 114 -9.99 16.15 -5.35
N ILE A 115 -9.53 14.93 -5.63
CA ILE A 115 -9.17 13.94 -4.60
C ILE A 115 -8.16 14.54 -3.62
N ALA A 116 -7.12 15.19 -4.14
CA ALA A 116 -6.07 15.84 -3.34
C ALA A 116 -6.63 16.90 -2.38
N ARG A 117 -7.61 17.69 -2.80
CA ARG A 117 -8.28 18.67 -1.92
C ARG A 117 -9.10 18.01 -0.83
N VAL A 118 -9.85 16.94 -1.16
CA VAL A 118 -10.67 16.21 -0.20
C VAL A 118 -9.81 15.53 0.87
N VAL A 119 -8.74 14.85 0.44
CA VAL A 119 -7.81 14.15 1.35
C VAL A 119 -6.79 15.10 1.99
N GLN A 120 -6.80 16.40 1.62
CA GLN A 120 -5.87 17.42 2.10
C GLN A 120 -4.39 17.08 1.87
N ARG A 121 -4.07 16.51 0.70
CA ARG A 121 -2.72 16.13 0.30
C ARG A 121 -2.31 16.80 -0.99
N ASP A 122 -1.01 16.84 -1.24
CA ASP A 122 -0.49 17.38 -2.50
C ASP A 122 -0.96 16.53 -3.70
N PRO A 123 -1.42 17.14 -4.82
CA PRO A 123 -1.86 16.42 -6.01
C PRO A 123 -0.81 15.46 -6.59
N SER A 124 0.48 15.77 -6.45
CA SER A 124 1.55 14.89 -6.91
C SER A 124 1.66 13.62 -6.04
N THR A 125 1.31 13.70 -4.75
CA THR A 125 1.22 12.52 -3.87
C THR A 125 0.11 11.59 -4.32
N ILE A 126 -1.10 12.12 -4.56
CA ILE A 126 -2.24 11.33 -5.06
C ILE A 126 -1.94 10.75 -6.45
N SER A 127 -1.36 11.53 -7.37
CA SER A 127 -0.96 11.05 -8.69
C SER A 127 0.03 9.87 -8.60
N ARG A 128 1.06 10.00 -7.76
CA ARG A 128 2.07 8.95 -7.58
C ARG A 128 1.47 7.70 -6.94
N GLU A 129 0.57 7.87 -5.98
CA GLU A 129 -0.16 6.78 -5.33
C GLU A 129 -0.99 5.98 -6.33
N LEU A 130 -1.89 6.65 -7.05
CA LEU A 130 -2.74 6.02 -8.06
C LEU A 130 -1.91 5.35 -9.15
N ARG A 131 -0.86 6.00 -9.66
CA ARG A 131 0.01 5.42 -10.69
C ARG A 131 0.70 4.14 -10.22
N ARG A 132 1.24 4.11 -9.00
CA ARG A 132 1.97 2.94 -8.47
C ARG A 132 1.04 1.77 -8.13
N ASN A 133 -0.21 2.07 -7.76
CA ASN A 133 -1.13 1.09 -7.21
C ASN A 133 -2.35 0.75 -8.10
N ALA A 134 -2.49 1.36 -9.29
CA ALA A 134 -3.61 1.10 -10.21
C ALA A 134 -3.59 -0.28 -10.88
N ALA A 135 -2.47 -0.99 -10.94
CA ALA A 135 -2.44 -2.31 -11.57
C ALA A 135 -2.95 -3.39 -10.62
N THR A 136 -4.17 -3.89 -10.88
CA THR A 136 -4.68 -5.11 -10.27
C THR A 136 -4.35 -6.31 -11.16
N ARG A 137 -4.19 -7.48 -10.53
CA ARG A 137 -3.68 -8.77 -11.06
C ARG A 137 -4.35 -9.29 -12.36
N GLY A 138 -5.39 -8.65 -12.87
CA GLY A 138 -6.21 -9.09 -14.01
C GLY A 138 -6.19 -8.15 -15.23
N GLY A 139 -5.22 -7.24 -15.35
CA GLY A 139 -5.13 -6.32 -16.50
C GLY A 139 -6.05 -5.09 -16.40
N THR A 140 -6.93 -5.04 -15.40
CA THR A 140 -7.77 -3.87 -15.09
C THR A 140 -7.03 -2.88 -14.19
N LEU A 141 -7.13 -1.59 -14.53
CA LEU A 141 -6.55 -0.48 -13.77
C LEU A 141 -7.44 -0.06 -12.58
N GLU A 142 -7.73 -0.99 -11.67
CA GLU A 142 -8.48 -0.71 -10.44
C GLU A 142 -7.54 -0.34 -9.28
N TYR A 143 -7.90 0.73 -8.55
CA TYR A 143 -7.23 1.09 -7.31
C TYR A 143 -7.93 0.42 -6.12
N ARG A 144 -7.16 -0.30 -5.30
CA ARG A 144 -7.62 -0.88 -4.03
C ARG A 144 -6.70 -0.44 -2.90
N ALA A 145 -7.27 0.18 -1.88
CA ALA A 145 -6.52 0.70 -0.74
C ALA A 145 -5.79 -0.39 0.05
N THR A 146 -6.43 -1.54 0.28
CA THR A 146 -5.80 -2.71 0.91
C THR A 146 -4.58 -3.24 0.15
N VAL A 147 -4.67 -3.30 -1.19
CA VAL A 147 -3.55 -3.71 -2.06
C VAL A 147 -2.44 -2.65 -2.04
N ALA A 148 -2.81 -1.37 -2.05
CA ALA A 148 -1.87 -0.27 -1.96
C ALA A 148 -1.12 -0.27 -0.62
N GLN A 149 -1.83 -0.53 0.49
CA GLN A 149 -1.28 -0.63 1.83
C GLN A 149 -0.35 -1.84 1.98
N TRP A 150 -0.68 -2.96 1.35
CA TRP A 150 0.17 -4.14 1.37
C TRP A 150 1.49 -3.95 0.61
N LYS A 151 1.49 -3.09 -0.42
CA LYS A 151 2.69 -2.74 -1.21
C LYS A 151 3.57 -1.65 -0.56
N ALA A 152 3.07 -0.99 0.50
CA ALA A 152 3.70 0.18 1.11
C ALA A 152 4.67 -0.20 2.23
#